data_AF-A0AAV2JPG6-F1
#
_entry.id   AF-A0AAV2JPG6-F1
#
_cell.length_a   1.000
_cell.length_b   1.000
_cell.length_c   1.000
_cell.angle_alpha   90.00
_cell.angle_beta   90.00
_cell.angle_gamma   90.00
#
_symmetry.space_group_name_H-M   'P 1'
#
loop_
_entity.id
_entity.type
_entity.pdbx_description
1 polymer ?
#
loop_
_entity_poly.entity_id
_entity_poly.type
_entity_poly.pdbx_seq_one_letter_code
_entity_poly.pdbx_strand_id
1 'polypeptide(L)'
;MSRKYPVHYKIALIINYLGHCISVGALVVAFVLFLCLRSIRCLRNIIHWNLIATFILRNIMWFLLQFIDHNVHESNEPWCRLITTIYNYFVVTNFFWMFVEGCYLHTAIVMTYSTDKLRKWVFLFIGWCIPFPIIVAWAIGKLYNENEQCWFGKEPGKYMDYIYQGPVILVLLINFVFLFNIVRILMTKLRASTTSETIQYRKAVKATLVLLPLLGITYMLFFVNPGEDDISQIVFIYFNSFLQSFQGFFVSVFYCFLNGEVRSAVRKRWHRWQDNHALRVRVARAMSIPTSPTRISFHSIKQTTAV
;
A
#
# COMPACT_ATOMS: atom_id res chain seq x y z
N MET A 1 -36.22 -19.64 0.40
CA MET A 1 -35.13 -18.75 0.88
C MET A 1 -33.70 -19.22 0.57
N SER A 2 -33.45 -20.51 0.28
CA SER A 2 -32.10 -21.07 0.05
C SER A 2 -31.34 -20.59 -1.21
N ARG A 3 -32.02 -20.03 -2.23
CA ARG A 3 -31.42 -19.72 -3.54
C ARG A 3 -30.71 -18.35 -3.64
N LYS A 4 -30.87 -17.44 -2.66
CA LYS A 4 -30.30 -16.07 -2.70
C LYS A 4 -28.88 -15.98 -2.11
N TYR A 5 -28.57 -16.75 -1.06
CA TYR A 5 -27.23 -16.81 -0.44
C TYR A 5 -26.07 -17.09 -1.42
N PRO A 6 -26.16 -18.05 -2.37
CA PRO A 6 -25.07 -18.31 -3.30
C PRO A 6 -24.84 -17.18 -4.31
N VAL A 7 -25.88 -16.40 -4.64
CA VAL A 7 -25.77 -15.25 -5.55
C VAL A 7 -25.04 -14.10 -4.86
N HIS A 8 -25.42 -13.81 -3.61
CA HIS A 8 -24.75 -12.79 -2.81
C HIS A 8 -23.26 -13.11 -2.61
N TYR A 9 -22.93 -14.36 -2.26
CA TYR A 9 -21.55 -14.80 -2.11
C TYR A 9 -20.74 -14.65 -3.39
N LYS A 10 -21.28 -15.05 -4.55
CA LYS A 10 -20.62 -14.87 -5.85
C LYS A 10 -20.39 -13.39 -6.20
N ILE A 11 -21.36 -12.52 -5.94
CA ILE A 11 -21.21 -11.07 -6.16
C ILE A 11 -20.14 -10.50 -5.24
N ALA A 12 -20.11 -10.90 -3.96
CA ALA A 12 -19.09 -10.48 -3.01
C ALA A 12 -17.69 -10.91 -3.47
N LEU A 13 -17.55 -12.14 -3.97
CA LEU A 13 -16.31 -12.68 -4.49
C LEU A 13 -15.82 -11.89 -5.72
N ILE A 14 -16.71 -11.55 -6.65
CA ILE A 14 -16.38 -10.74 -7.83
C ILE A 14 -15.91 -9.34 -7.41
N ILE A 15 -16.63 -8.68 -6.49
CA ILE A 15 -16.23 -7.37 -5.97
C ILE A 15 -14.85 -7.45 -5.30
N ASN A 16 -14.63 -8.49 -4.50
CA ASN A 16 -13.38 -8.70 -3.79
C ASN A 16 -12.21 -8.92 -4.77
N TYR A 17 -12.41 -9.78 -5.77
CA TYR A 17 -11.44 -10.05 -6.83
C TYR A 17 -11.08 -8.79 -7.62
N LEU A 18 -12.08 -8.03 -8.08
CA LEU A 18 -11.85 -6.77 -8.80
C LEU A 18 -11.11 -5.75 -7.92
N GLY A 19 -11.49 -5.63 -6.65
CA GLY A 19 -10.83 -4.75 -5.69
C GLY A 19 -9.35 -5.11 -5.51
N HIS A 20 -9.03 -6.40 -5.34
CA HIS A 20 -7.65 -6.86 -5.24
C HIS A 20 -6.85 -6.65 -6.53
N CYS A 21 -7.44 -6.82 -7.71
CA CYS A 21 -6.77 -6.52 -8.98
C CYS A 21 -6.40 -5.03 -9.10
N ILE A 22 -7.36 -4.13 -8.82
CA ILE A 22 -7.14 -2.68 -8.86
C ILE A 22 -6.07 -2.27 -7.83
N SER A 23 -6.15 -2.84 -6.63
CA SER A 23 -5.22 -2.62 -5.53
C SER A 23 -3.80 -3.01 -5.91
N VAL A 24 -3.59 -4.20 -6.49
CA VAL A 24 -2.27 -4.65 -6.96
C VAL A 24 -1.73 -3.76 -8.07
N GLY A 25 -2.54 -3.42 -9.07
CA GLY A 25 -2.11 -2.54 -10.16
C GLY A 25 -1.62 -1.19 -9.65
N ALA A 26 -2.39 -0.56 -8.75
CA ALA A 26 -2.02 0.71 -8.14
C ALA A 26 -0.75 0.61 -7.25
N LEU A 27 -0.62 -0.46 -6.47
CA LEU A 27 0.56 -0.71 -5.63
C LEU A 27 1.82 -0.95 -6.45
N VAL A 28 1.74 -1.69 -7.56
CA VAL A 28 2.88 -1.92 -8.46
C VAL A 28 3.35 -0.61 -9.09
N VAL A 29 2.43 0.23 -9.57
CA VAL A 29 2.77 1.56 -10.09
C VAL A 29 3.44 2.40 -9.00
N ALA A 30 2.88 2.43 -7.79
CA ALA A 30 3.47 3.15 -6.67
C ALA A 30 4.89 2.65 -6.34
N PHE A 31 5.08 1.33 -6.30
CA PHE A 31 6.36 0.68 -6.04
C PHE A 31 7.41 1.08 -7.09
N VAL A 32 7.07 1.04 -8.38
CA VAL A 32 7.96 1.46 -9.48
C VAL A 32 8.31 2.95 -9.36
N LEU A 33 7.34 3.82 -9.07
CA LEU A 33 7.59 5.25 -8.87
C LEU A 33 8.60 5.49 -7.74
N PHE A 34 8.46 4.80 -6.61
CA PHE A 34 9.40 4.92 -5.49
C PHE A 34 10.81 4.38 -5.84
N LEU A 35 10.92 3.32 -6.64
CA LEU A 35 12.22 2.81 -7.13
C LEU A 35 12.94 3.83 -8.02
N CYS A 36 12.21 4.45 -8.94
CA CYS A 36 12.77 5.46 -9.85
C CYS A 36 13.20 6.73 -9.11
N LEU A 37 12.54 7.06 -7.99
CA LEU A 37 12.82 8.23 -7.17
C LEU A 37 13.83 7.92 -6.06
N ARG A 38 15.04 7.47 -6.45
CA ARG A 38 16.17 7.17 -5.55
C ARG A 38 16.55 8.33 -4.61
N SER A 39 16.18 9.56 -4.96
CA SER A 39 16.52 10.80 -4.25
C SER A 39 15.85 10.99 -2.87
N ILE A 40 14.92 10.13 -2.45
CA ILE A 40 14.09 10.35 -1.23
C ILE A 40 14.24 9.18 -0.22
N ARG A 41 15.38 8.49 -0.16
CA ARG A 41 15.59 7.36 0.78
C ARG A 41 15.80 7.81 2.23
N CYS A 42 14.76 8.40 2.83
CA CYS A 42 14.68 8.73 4.25
C CYS A 42 14.06 7.57 5.07
N LEU A 43 14.17 7.62 6.41
CA LEU A 43 13.58 6.60 7.30
C LEU A 43 12.07 6.41 7.07
N ARG A 44 11.32 7.52 6.96
CA ARG A 44 9.90 7.54 6.60
C ARG A 44 9.61 6.71 5.34
N ASN A 45 10.42 6.90 4.30
CA ASN A 45 10.23 6.21 3.02
C ASN A 45 10.60 4.72 3.11
N ILE A 46 11.53 4.32 3.98
CA ILE A 46 11.79 2.90 4.27
C ILE A 46 10.56 2.25 4.92
N ILE A 47 9.92 2.92 5.87
CA ILE A 47 8.73 2.40 6.54
C ILE A 47 7.57 2.26 5.53
N HIS A 48 7.28 3.30 4.75
CA HIS A 48 6.25 3.25 3.71
C HIS A 48 6.54 2.16 2.67
N TRP A 49 7.81 1.98 2.28
CA TRP A 49 8.20 0.93 1.34
C TRP A 49 7.89 -0.47 1.86
N ASN A 50 8.25 -0.74 3.12
CA ASN A 50 7.96 -2.03 3.73
C ASN A 50 6.45 -2.25 3.87
N LEU A 51 5.69 -1.22 4.27
CA LEU A 51 4.24 -1.30 4.32
C LEU A 51 3.63 -1.64 2.95
N ILE A 52 4.00 -0.92 1.89
CA ILE A 52 3.55 -1.20 0.52
C ILE A 52 3.94 -2.63 0.10
N ALA A 53 5.16 -3.08 0.42
CA ALA A 53 5.60 -4.43 0.13
C ALA A 53 4.74 -5.50 0.83
N THR A 54 4.35 -5.29 2.10
CA THR A 54 3.43 -6.22 2.79
C THR A 54 2.06 -6.29 2.12
N PHE A 55 1.53 -5.17 1.60
CA PHE A 55 0.27 -5.17 0.86
C PHE A 55 0.37 -5.96 -0.45
N ILE A 56 1.48 -5.80 -1.18
CA ILE A 56 1.75 -6.57 -2.40
C ILE A 56 1.82 -8.06 -2.09
N LEU A 57 2.62 -8.46 -1.08
CA LEU A 57 2.77 -9.86 -0.69
C LEU A 57 1.46 -10.47 -0.20
N ARG A 58 0.69 -9.74 0.61
CA ARG A 58 -0.65 -10.15 1.07
C ARG A 58 -1.60 -10.38 -0.11
N ASN A 59 -1.63 -9.47 -1.09
CA ASN A 59 -2.49 -9.61 -2.25
C ASN A 59 -2.05 -10.77 -3.16
N ILE A 60 -0.75 -10.97 -3.38
CA ILE A 60 -0.24 -12.11 -4.15
C ILE A 60 -0.66 -13.43 -3.48
N MET A 61 -0.48 -13.55 -2.16
CA MET A 61 -0.91 -14.75 -1.44
C MET A 61 -2.43 -14.93 -1.46
N TRP A 62 -3.20 -13.85 -1.43
CA TRP A 62 -4.64 -13.92 -1.61
C TRP A 62 -5.02 -14.53 -2.97
N PHE A 63 -4.39 -14.08 -4.06
CA PHE A 63 -4.60 -14.68 -5.39
C PHE A 63 -4.17 -16.15 -5.45
N LEU A 64 -3.05 -16.50 -4.80
CA LEU A 64 -2.61 -17.89 -4.72
C LEU A 64 -3.64 -18.76 -4.01
N LEU A 65 -4.23 -18.29 -2.90
CA LEU A 65 -5.30 -18.99 -2.20
C LEU A 65 -6.56 -19.15 -3.05
N GLN A 66 -6.95 -18.13 -3.82
CA GLN A 66 -8.11 -18.23 -4.72
C GLN A 66 -7.89 -19.19 -5.90
N PHE A 67 -6.64 -19.48 -6.24
CA PHE A 67 -6.30 -20.44 -7.30
C PHE A 67 -6.34 -21.90 -6.82
N ILE A 68 -6.36 -22.13 -5.50
CA ILE A 68 -6.46 -23.48 -4.93
C ILE A 68 -7.88 -24.01 -5.14
N ASP A 69 -8.00 -25.12 -5.87
CA ASP A 69 -9.27 -25.79 -6.14
C ASP A 69 -9.92 -26.32 -4.84
N HIS A 70 -11.25 -26.46 -4.86
CA HIS A 70 -12.03 -27.01 -3.76
C HIS A 70 -11.66 -28.48 -3.47
N ASN A 71 -11.26 -29.24 -4.51
CA ASN A 71 -10.80 -30.63 -4.36
C ASN A 71 -9.50 -30.73 -3.53
N VAL A 72 -8.66 -29.70 -3.58
CA VAL A 72 -7.40 -29.65 -2.83
C VAL A 72 -7.65 -29.27 -1.35
N HIS A 73 -8.70 -28.50 -1.08
CA HIS A 73 -9.08 -28.19 0.30
C HIS A 73 -9.45 -29.47 1.08
N GLU A 74 -10.10 -30.43 0.41
CA GLU A 74 -10.47 -31.71 1.02
C GLU A 74 -9.29 -32.69 1.13
N SER A 75 -8.31 -32.63 0.22
CA SER A 75 -7.14 -33.51 0.26
C SER A 75 -6.11 -33.14 1.35
N ASN A 76 -6.27 -31.99 2.00
CA ASN A 76 -5.48 -31.52 3.16
C ASN A 76 -3.95 -31.62 2.96
N GLU A 77 -3.49 -31.29 1.76
CA GLU A 77 -2.09 -31.43 1.42
C GLU A 77 -1.19 -30.46 2.20
N PRO A 78 0.06 -30.86 2.54
CA PRO A 78 0.98 -30.02 3.32
C PRO A 78 1.30 -28.68 2.66
N TRP A 79 1.33 -28.62 1.32
CA TRP A 79 1.59 -27.37 0.59
C TRP A 79 0.43 -26.37 0.71
N CYS A 80 -0.81 -26.85 0.77
CA CYS A 80 -2.01 -26.03 0.94
C CYS A 80 -2.02 -25.38 2.34
N ARG A 81 -1.69 -26.17 3.38
CA ARG A 81 -1.47 -25.67 4.75
C ARG A 81 -0.37 -24.60 4.79
N LEU A 82 0.76 -24.85 4.11
CA LEU A 82 1.86 -23.89 4.04
C LEU A 82 1.44 -22.57 3.40
N ILE A 83 0.69 -22.58 2.29
CA ILE A 83 0.18 -21.36 1.65
C ILE A 83 -0.75 -20.60 2.59
N THR A 84 -1.66 -21.28 3.28
CA THR A 84 -2.55 -20.66 4.28
C THR A 84 -1.75 -20.03 5.43
N THR A 85 -0.72 -20.70 5.95
CA THR A 85 0.16 -20.16 7.00
C THR A 85 0.92 -18.93 6.50
N ILE A 86 1.47 -18.97 5.28
CA ILE A 86 2.19 -17.84 4.69
C ILE A 86 1.25 -16.64 4.46
N TYR A 87 0.02 -16.89 4.00
CA TYR A 87 -1.00 -15.84 3.88
C TYR A 87 -1.29 -15.18 5.22
N ASN A 88 -1.56 -15.96 6.27
CA ASN A 88 -1.81 -15.43 7.61
C ASN A 88 -0.60 -14.67 8.16
N TYR A 89 0.62 -15.11 7.87
CA TYR A 89 1.84 -14.36 8.17
C TYR A 89 1.86 -12.98 7.53
N PHE A 90 1.58 -12.86 6.23
CA PHE A 90 1.54 -11.55 5.59
C PHE A 90 0.38 -10.68 6.07
N VAL A 91 -0.77 -11.27 6.44
CA VAL A 91 -1.88 -10.55 7.05
C VAL A 91 -1.44 -9.94 8.39
N VAL A 92 -0.88 -10.72 9.31
CA VAL A 92 -0.40 -10.22 10.61
C VAL A 92 0.72 -9.21 10.42
N THR A 93 1.70 -9.52 9.56
CA THR A 93 2.82 -8.63 9.23
C THR A 93 2.33 -7.27 8.70
N ASN A 94 1.28 -7.26 7.88
CA ASN A 94 0.67 -6.03 7.39
C ASN A 94 0.10 -5.17 8.55
N PHE A 95 -0.56 -5.78 9.54
CA PHE A 95 -1.03 -5.05 10.73
C PHE A 95 0.13 -4.49 11.56
N PHE A 96 1.19 -5.27 11.76
CA PHE A 96 2.38 -4.80 12.47
C PHE A 96 3.08 -3.65 11.74
N TRP A 97 3.15 -3.68 10.41
CA TRP A 97 3.69 -2.56 9.63
C TRP A 97 2.80 -1.32 9.66
N MET A 98 1.47 -1.46 9.67
CA MET A 98 0.55 -0.34 9.91
C MET A 98 0.78 0.28 11.29
N PHE A 99 1.07 -0.54 12.30
CA PHE A 99 1.41 -0.06 13.64
C PHE A 99 2.77 0.62 13.72
N VAL A 100 3.79 0.07 13.07
CA VAL A 100 5.12 0.69 12.97
C VAL A 100 5.02 2.07 12.34
N GLU A 101 4.22 2.22 11.29
CA GLU A 101 3.93 3.48 10.65
C GLU A 101 3.19 4.47 11.58
N GLY A 102 2.15 4.01 12.28
CA GLY A 102 1.41 4.81 13.26
C GLY A 102 2.29 5.30 14.42
N CYS A 103 3.12 4.40 14.96
CA CYS A 103 4.09 4.71 16.01
C CYS A 103 5.12 5.74 15.53
N TYR A 104 5.69 5.54 14.34
CA TYR A 104 6.63 6.49 13.74
C TYR A 104 6.00 7.88 13.56
N LEU A 105 4.78 7.95 13.02
CA LEU A 105 4.08 9.22 12.81
C LEU A 105 3.76 9.92 14.13
N HIS A 106 3.26 9.18 15.13
CA HIS A 106 2.99 9.71 16.46
C HIS A 106 4.25 10.29 17.10
N THR A 107 5.35 9.53 17.10
CA THR A 107 6.63 9.98 17.65
C THR A 107 7.20 11.18 16.91
N ALA A 108 7.13 11.22 15.57
CA ALA A 108 7.60 12.35 14.79
C ALA A 108 6.83 13.65 15.08
N ILE A 109 5.53 13.55 15.36
CA ILE A 109 4.67 14.71 15.66
C ILE A 109 4.86 15.21 17.10
N VAL A 110 5.03 14.30 18.05
CA VAL A 110 5.15 14.62 19.49
C VAL A 110 6.58 15.00 19.86
N MET A 111 7.58 14.26 19.37
CA MET A 111 8.98 14.36 19.78
C MET A 111 9.86 14.83 18.61
N THR A 112 9.53 15.98 18.01
CA THR A 112 10.13 16.58 16.81
C THR A 112 11.67 16.59 16.75
N TYR A 113 12.38 16.40 17.88
CA TYR A 113 13.84 16.41 17.99
C TYR A 113 14.49 15.02 18.23
N SER A 114 13.70 13.96 18.48
CA SER A 114 14.22 12.64 18.92
C SER A 114 14.22 11.56 17.83
N THR A 115 13.68 11.84 16.64
CA THR A 115 13.58 10.87 15.54
C THR A 115 14.93 10.42 14.99
N ASP A 116 15.97 11.24 15.11
CA ASP A 116 17.34 10.90 14.67
C ASP A 116 18.02 9.85 15.56
N LYS A 117 17.57 9.69 16.82
CA LYS A 117 18.07 8.65 17.73
C LYS A 117 17.40 7.30 17.52
N LEU A 118 16.31 7.23 16.75
CA LEU A 118 15.57 5.99 16.52
C LEU A 118 16.31 5.11 15.51
N ARG A 119 16.80 3.96 16.00
CA ARG A 119 17.51 2.98 15.17
C ARG A 119 16.52 2.32 14.20
N LYS A 120 16.74 2.51 12.90
CA LYS A 120 15.91 1.94 11.82
C LYS A 120 15.67 0.43 11.96
N TRP A 121 16.69 -0.31 12.44
CA TRP A 121 16.63 -1.75 12.68
C TRP A 121 15.53 -2.18 13.66
N VAL A 122 15.20 -1.36 14.66
CA VAL A 122 14.14 -1.68 15.63
C VAL A 122 12.78 -1.77 14.94
N PHE A 123 12.47 -0.83 14.04
CA PHE A 123 11.22 -0.85 13.30
C PHE A 123 11.13 -2.03 12.32
N LEU A 124 12.23 -2.39 11.65
CA LEU A 124 12.26 -3.58 10.80
C LEU A 124 12.04 -4.87 11.60
N PHE A 125 12.64 -4.96 12.78
CA PHE A 125 12.47 -6.11 13.67
C PHE A 125 11.02 -6.23 14.15
N ILE A 126 10.40 -5.13 14.58
CA ILE A 126 8.98 -5.12 14.99
C ILE A 126 8.07 -5.55 13.85
N GLY A 127 8.30 -5.01 12.64
CA GLY A 127 7.46 -5.28 11.48
C GLY A 127 7.55 -6.72 10.98
N TRP A 128 8.74 -7.30 10.85
CA TRP A 128 8.95 -8.60 10.21
C TRP A 128 9.14 -9.78 11.18
N CYS A 129 9.84 -9.54 12.30
CA CYS A 129 10.27 -10.62 13.20
C CYS A 129 9.23 -10.97 14.26
N ILE A 130 8.43 -10.01 14.75
CA ILE A 130 7.38 -10.28 15.77
C ILE A 130 6.20 -11.11 15.22
N PRO A 131 5.70 -10.89 13.99
CA PRO A 131 4.63 -11.72 13.41
C PRO A 131 5.00 -13.20 13.25
N PHE A 132 6.30 -13.50 13.06
CA PHE A 132 6.77 -14.85 12.78
C PHE A 132 6.48 -15.85 13.94
N PRO A 133 6.93 -15.62 15.19
CA PRO A 133 6.65 -16.53 16.29
C PRO A 133 5.15 -16.65 16.60
N ILE A 134 4.37 -15.58 16.40
CA ILE A 134 2.91 -15.60 16.61
C ILE A 134 2.25 -16.61 15.66
N ILE A 135 2.63 -16.57 14.38
CA ILE A 135 2.07 -17.48 13.38
C ILE A 135 2.61 -18.90 13.50
N VAL A 136 3.88 -19.06 13.88
CA VAL A 136 4.44 -20.40 14.17
C VAL A 136 3.68 -21.04 15.33
N ALA A 137 3.42 -20.31 16.42
CA ALA A 137 2.62 -20.80 17.54
C ALA A 137 1.19 -21.19 17.11
N TRP A 138 0.55 -20.36 16.28
CA TRP A 138 -0.78 -20.67 15.72
C TRP A 138 -0.75 -21.91 14.81
N ALA A 139 0.24 -22.03 13.92
CA ALA A 139 0.36 -23.18 13.01
C ALA A 139 0.59 -24.49 13.76
N ILE A 140 1.41 -24.46 14.83
CA ILE A 140 1.59 -25.59 15.74
C ILE A 140 0.27 -25.93 16.44
N GLY A 141 -0.44 -24.92 16.98
CA GLY A 141 -1.74 -25.11 17.62
C GLY A 141 -2.79 -25.71 16.70
N LYS A 142 -2.83 -25.28 15.42
CA LYS A 142 -3.72 -25.85 14.39
C LYS A 142 -3.32 -27.27 14.00
N LEU A 143 -2.03 -27.57 13.91
CA LEU A 143 -1.57 -28.93 13.59
C LEU A 143 -1.99 -29.97 14.64
N TYR A 144 -1.93 -29.62 15.92
CA TYR A 144 -2.28 -30.56 17.00
C TYR A 144 -3.78 -30.68 17.26
N ASN A 145 -4.54 -29.60 17.12
CA ASN A 145 -5.94 -29.57 17.53
C ASN A 145 -6.93 -29.69 16.36
N GLU A 146 -6.57 -29.23 15.15
CA GLU A 146 -7.49 -29.07 14.02
C GLU A 146 -6.76 -29.22 12.67
N ASN A 147 -6.33 -30.43 12.34
CA ASN A 147 -5.63 -30.71 11.08
C ASN A 147 -6.59 -31.04 9.93
N GLU A 148 -7.52 -30.13 9.63
CA GLU A 148 -8.54 -30.32 8.59
C GLU A 148 -8.63 -29.11 7.63
N GLN A 149 -9.08 -29.36 6.41
CA GLN A 149 -9.43 -28.37 5.38
C GLN A 149 -8.39 -27.25 5.14
N CYS A 150 -7.10 -27.60 5.05
CA CYS A 150 -6.00 -26.67 4.80
C CYS A 150 -5.94 -25.44 5.73
N TRP A 151 -6.58 -25.50 6.90
CA TRP A 151 -6.74 -24.37 7.84
C TRP A 151 -7.42 -23.13 7.26
N PHE A 152 -8.17 -23.27 6.16
CA PHE A 152 -8.87 -22.16 5.50
C PHE A 152 -10.28 -21.94 6.06
N GLY A 153 -10.91 -23.00 6.59
CA GLY A 153 -12.23 -22.94 7.23
C GLY A 153 -12.19 -22.21 8.58
N LYS A 154 -12.77 -21.02 8.65
CA LYS A 154 -13.08 -20.33 9.91
C LYS A 154 -14.40 -20.85 10.46
N GLU A 155 -14.36 -21.94 11.20
CA GLU A 155 -15.53 -22.41 11.92
C GLU A 155 -15.79 -21.47 13.13
N PRO A 156 -16.98 -20.85 13.23
CA PRO A 156 -17.31 -19.98 14.34
C PRO A 156 -17.33 -20.78 15.65
N GLY A 157 -16.54 -20.36 16.64
CA GLY A 157 -16.50 -20.97 17.98
C GLY A 157 -15.20 -21.66 18.38
N LYS A 158 -14.20 -21.76 17.49
CA LYS A 158 -12.89 -22.38 17.80
C LYS A 158 -11.86 -21.37 18.31
N TYR A 159 -11.36 -21.58 19.52
CA TYR A 159 -10.46 -20.66 20.23
C TYR A 159 -9.06 -20.52 19.61
N MET A 160 -8.66 -21.42 18.71
CA MET A 160 -7.29 -21.47 18.19
C MET A 160 -6.90 -20.23 17.37
N ASP A 161 -7.85 -19.59 16.69
CA ASP A 161 -7.57 -18.39 15.89
C ASP A 161 -7.30 -17.15 16.76
N TYR A 162 -7.68 -17.17 18.05
CA TYR A 162 -7.34 -16.09 18.99
C TYR A 162 -5.84 -15.95 19.23
N ILE A 163 -5.03 -16.99 18.97
CA ILE A 163 -3.57 -16.96 19.15
C ILE A 163 -2.93 -15.83 18.34
N TYR A 164 -3.31 -15.67 17.06
CA TYR A 164 -2.81 -14.56 16.24
C TYR A 164 -3.75 -13.35 16.24
N GLN A 165 -5.06 -13.55 16.42
CA GLN A 165 -6.02 -12.45 16.41
C GLN A 165 -5.87 -11.54 17.64
N GLY A 166 -5.60 -12.08 18.83
CA GLY A 166 -5.40 -11.30 20.05
C GLY A 166 -4.31 -10.22 19.92
N PRO A 167 -3.07 -10.58 19.50
CA PRO A 167 -2.02 -9.61 19.20
C PRO A 167 -2.43 -8.58 18.14
N VAL A 168 -3.12 -9.00 17.07
CA VAL A 168 -3.61 -8.08 16.04
C VAL A 168 -4.60 -7.06 16.61
N ILE A 169 -5.56 -7.50 17.44
CA ILE A 169 -6.53 -6.62 18.10
C ILE A 169 -5.81 -5.61 19.01
N LEU A 170 -4.85 -6.07 19.82
CA LEU A 170 -4.07 -5.19 20.70
C LEU A 170 -3.34 -4.10 19.89
N VAL A 171 -2.69 -4.50 18.80
CA VAL A 171 -1.98 -3.58 17.91
C VAL A 171 -2.93 -2.57 17.27
N LEU A 172 -4.12 -3.00 16.84
CA LEU A 172 -5.16 -2.13 16.30
C LEU A 172 -5.69 -1.13 17.33
N LEU A 173 -5.93 -1.56 18.57
CA LEU A 173 -6.34 -0.68 19.66
C LEU A 173 -5.31 0.41 19.95
N ILE A 174 -4.03 0.06 19.99
CA ILE A 174 -2.95 1.04 20.21
C ILE A 174 -2.90 2.02 19.03
N ASN A 175 -3.02 1.54 17.79
CA ASN A 175 -3.05 2.41 16.62
C ASN A 175 -4.25 3.38 16.63
N PHE A 176 -5.40 2.95 17.13
CA PHE A 176 -6.55 3.84 17.31
C PHE A 176 -6.27 4.96 18.33
N VAL A 177 -5.61 4.66 19.45
CA VAL A 177 -5.19 5.67 20.43
C VAL A 177 -4.21 6.66 19.80
N PHE A 178 -3.22 6.16 19.05
CA PHE A 178 -2.28 7.03 18.32
C PHE A 178 -2.99 7.92 17.30
N LEU A 179 -3.96 7.38 16.55
CA LEU A 179 -4.77 8.16 15.61
C LEU A 179 -5.45 9.32 16.32
N PHE A 180 -6.16 9.05 17.42
CA PHE A 180 -6.90 10.08 18.16
C PHE A 180 -5.95 11.19 18.64
N ASN A 181 -4.79 10.82 19.17
CA ASN A 181 -3.78 11.77 19.62
C ASN A 181 -3.20 12.59 18.46
N ILE A 182 -2.86 11.96 17.33
CA ILE A 182 -2.36 12.63 16.13
C ILE A 182 -3.40 13.63 15.61
N VAL A 183 -4.66 13.20 15.47
CA VAL A 183 -5.76 14.08 15.01
C VAL A 183 -5.94 15.24 15.97
N ARG A 184 -5.92 15.02 17.29
CA ARG A 184 -6.01 16.09 18.30
C ARG A 184 -4.88 17.11 18.12
N ILE A 185 -3.62 16.67 18.11
CA ILE A 185 -2.47 17.57 18.01
C ILE A 185 -2.50 18.34 16.69
N LEU A 186 -2.78 17.64 15.60
CA LEU A 186 -2.81 18.24 14.26
C LEU A 186 -3.96 19.24 14.11
N MET A 187 -5.15 18.94 14.63
CA MET A 187 -6.27 19.87 14.63
C MET A 187 -5.96 21.13 15.43
N THR A 188 -5.29 20.99 16.58
CA THR A 188 -4.84 22.13 17.37
C THR A 188 -3.84 22.99 16.61
N LYS A 189 -2.81 22.38 15.99
CA LYS A 189 -1.81 23.10 15.19
C LYS A 189 -2.42 23.76 13.95
N LEU A 190 -3.29 23.05 13.24
CA LEU A 190 -3.96 23.57 12.06
C LEU A 190 -4.90 24.71 12.42
N ARG A 191 -5.63 24.65 13.57
CA ARG A 191 -6.52 25.72 14.04
C ARG A 191 -5.80 27.06 14.21
N ALA A 192 -4.53 27.04 14.59
CA ALA A 192 -3.71 28.24 14.74
C ALA A 192 -3.39 28.96 13.40
N SER A 193 -3.47 28.29 12.25
CA SER A 193 -3.28 28.91 10.93
C SER A 193 -4.63 29.18 10.23
N THR A 194 -4.98 30.43 9.97
CA THR A 194 -6.34 30.80 9.53
C THR A 194 -6.36 31.38 8.10
N THR A 195 -6.19 30.53 7.07
CA THR A 195 -6.40 30.94 5.65
C THR A 195 -7.43 30.03 4.95
N SER A 196 -8.14 30.52 3.94
CA SER A 196 -9.17 29.75 3.22
C SER A 196 -8.62 28.45 2.58
N GLU A 197 -7.40 28.50 2.03
CA GLU A 197 -6.69 27.33 1.52
C GLU A 197 -6.39 26.30 2.64
N THR A 198 -6.01 26.76 3.84
CA THR A 198 -5.79 25.86 4.98
C THR A 198 -7.06 25.18 5.48
N ILE A 199 -8.26 25.74 5.22
CA ILE A 199 -9.54 25.12 5.58
C ILE A 199 -9.85 23.92 4.67
N GLN A 200 -9.60 24.03 3.36
CA GLN A 200 -9.76 22.91 2.43
C GLN A 200 -8.68 21.83 2.68
N TYR A 201 -7.45 22.26 2.96
CA TYR A 201 -6.36 21.36 3.34
C TYR A 201 -6.66 20.59 4.64
N ARG A 202 -7.24 21.24 5.66
CA ARG A 202 -7.72 20.59 6.89
C ARG A 202 -8.70 19.47 6.62
N LYS A 203 -9.66 19.65 5.70
CA LYS A 203 -10.66 18.62 5.37
C LYS A 203 -10.01 17.41 4.69
N ALA A 204 -9.11 17.64 3.74
CA ALA A 204 -8.41 16.57 3.03
C ALA A 204 -7.42 15.80 3.92
N VAL A 205 -6.65 16.52 4.74
CA VAL A 205 -5.71 15.92 5.70
C VAL A 205 -6.46 15.16 6.80
N LYS A 206 -7.59 15.68 7.27
CA LYS A 206 -8.49 14.96 8.20
C LYS A 206 -8.99 13.66 7.58
N ALA A 207 -9.53 13.70 6.36
CA ALA A 207 -10.03 12.51 5.70
C ALA A 207 -8.93 11.47 5.48
N THR A 208 -7.75 11.90 5.03
CA THR A 208 -6.60 11.03 4.78
C THR A 208 -6.09 10.36 6.05
N LEU A 209 -5.90 11.14 7.13
CA LEU A 209 -5.40 10.61 8.40
C LEU A 209 -6.42 9.77 9.13
N VAL A 210 -7.71 10.07 8.99
CA VAL A 210 -8.77 9.24 9.57
C VAL A 210 -8.91 7.94 8.79
N LEU A 211 -8.82 7.97 7.45
CA LEU A 211 -8.92 6.79 6.62
C LEU A 211 -7.78 5.80 6.88
N LEU A 212 -6.57 6.29 7.18
CA LEU A 212 -5.38 5.46 7.31
C LEU A 212 -5.50 4.36 8.40
N PRO A 213 -5.96 4.64 9.63
CA PRO A 213 -6.17 3.61 10.65
C PRO A 213 -7.58 3.04 10.64
N LEU A 214 -8.56 3.71 10.01
CA LEU A 214 -9.89 3.12 9.78
C LEU A 214 -9.77 1.78 9.05
N LEU A 215 -8.81 1.66 8.14
CA LEU A 215 -8.51 0.41 7.42
C LEU A 215 -7.98 -0.72 8.32
N GLY A 216 -7.45 -0.40 9.50
CA GLY A 216 -7.15 -1.37 10.54
C GLY A 216 -8.37 -1.66 11.44
N ILE A 217 -9.15 -0.63 11.74
CA ILE A 217 -10.34 -0.71 12.61
C ILE A 217 -11.49 -1.51 11.97
N THR A 218 -11.58 -1.56 10.63
CA THR A 218 -12.59 -2.39 9.94
C THR A 218 -12.49 -3.87 10.31
N TYR A 219 -11.29 -4.34 10.66
CA TYR A 219 -11.08 -5.68 11.20
C TYR A 219 -11.59 -5.85 12.64
N MET A 220 -11.59 -4.80 13.46
CA MET A 220 -12.18 -4.85 14.82
C MET A 220 -13.69 -4.99 14.77
N LEU A 221 -14.32 -4.43 13.75
CA LEU A 221 -15.77 -4.56 13.57
C LEU A 221 -16.19 -6.02 13.30
N PHE A 222 -15.29 -6.90 12.85
CA PHE A 222 -15.57 -8.35 12.71
C PHE A 222 -15.77 -9.05 14.06
N PHE A 223 -15.22 -8.49 15.15
CA PHE A 223 -15.36 -9.04 16.51
C PHE A 223 -16.56 -8.46 17.25
N VAL A 224 -16.99 -7.24 16.90
CA VAL A 224 -18.24 -6.69 17.39
C VAL A 224 -19.33 -7.36 16.59
N ASN A 225 -19.76 -8.54 17.05
CA ASN A 225 -20.83 -9.30 16.42
C ASN A 225 -22.01 -8.33 16.15
N PRO A 226 -22.38 -8.07 14.88
CA PRO A 226 -23.68 -7.45 14.65
C PRO A 226 -24.70 -8.43 15.24
N GLY A 227 -25.68 -7.92 15.97
CA GLY A 227 -26.68 -8.73 16.67
C GLY A 227 -27.40 -9.71 15.73
N GLU A 228 -28.33 -10.49 16.28
CA GLU A 228 -29.05 -11.62 15.65
C GLU A 228 -29.73 -11.35 14.28
N ASP A 229 -29.65 -10.13 13.74
CA ASP A 229 -30.16 -9.73 12.43
C ASP A 229 -29.24 -10.14 11.27
N ASP A 230 -29.68 -11.15 10.50
CA ASP A 230 -29.02 -11.65 9.29
C ASP A 230 -28.63 -10.55 8.28
N ILE A 231 -29.47 -9.51 8.11
CA ILE A 231 -29.23 -8.42 7.14
C ILE A 231 -28.03 -7.57 7.56
N SER A 232 -27.93 -7.25 8.85
CA SER A 232 -26.84 -6.44 9.42
C SER A 232 -25.50 -7.17 9.27
N GLN A 233 -25.48 -8.48 9.50
CA GLN A 233 -24.30 -9.30 9.31
C GLN A 233 -23.85 -9.36 7.84
N ILE A 234 -24.79 -9.50 6.91
CA ILE A 234 -24.49 -9.52 5.48
C ILE A 234 -23.91 -8.18 5.03
N VAL A 235 -24.57 -7.06 5.33
CA VAL A 235 -24.09 -5.71 4.97
C VAL A 235 -22.71 -5.45 5.56
N PHE A 236 -22.50 -5.87 6.81
CA PHE A 236 -21.24 -5.74 7.49
C PHE A 236 -20.10 -6.51 6.78
N ILE A 237 -20.34 -7.77 6.40
CA ILE A 237 -19.38 -8.59 5.66
C ILE A 237 -19.04 -7.95 4.30
N TYR A 238 -20.03 -7.47 3.55
CA TYR A 238 -19.81 -6.80 2.27
C TYR A 238 -18.96 -5.53 2.40
N PHE A 239 -19.30 -4.68 3.37
CA PHE A 239 -18.58 -3.43 3.60
C PHE A 239 -17.13 -3.70 4.00
N ASN A 240 -16.91 -4.65 4.90
CA ASN A 240 -15.56 -5.04 5.30
C ASN A 240 -14.76 -5.64 4.13
N SER A 241 -15.38 -6.51 3.34
CA SER A 241 -14.75 -7.11 2.14
C SER A 241 -14.35 -6.05 1.11
N PHE A 242 -15.20 -5.03 0.90
CA PHE A 242 -14.88 -3.89 0.06
C PHE A 242 -13.70 -3.08 0.62
N LEU A 243 -13.72 -2.72 1.89
CA LEU A 243 -12.64 -1.93 2.48
C LEU A 243 -11.31 -2.68 2.50
N GLN A 244 -11.33 -3.99 2.76
CA GLN A 244 -10.13 -4.83 2.78
C GLN A 244 -9.51 -5.01 1.39
N SER A 245 -10.33 -5.20 0.35
CA SER A 245 -9.86 -5.37 -1.03
C SER A 245 -9.26 -4.08 -1.60
N PHE A 246 -9.93 -2.93 -1.37
CA PHE A 246 -9.44 -1.61 -1.80
C PHE A 246 -8.43 -0.97 -0.85
N GLN A 247 -8.09 -1.62 0.26
CA GLN A 247 -7.16 -1.08 1.27
C GLN A 247 -5.82 -0.66 0.65
N GLY A 248 -5.20 -1.54 -0.14
CA GLY A 248 -3.92 -1.26 -0.80
C GLY A 248 -4.03 -0.14 -1.84
N PHE A 249 -5.17 -0.03 -2.53
CA PHE A 249 -5.46 1.08 -3.44
C PHE A 249 -5.46 2.41 -2.68
N PHE A 250 -6.23 2.54 -1.59
CA PHE A 250 -6.27 3.78 -0.82
C PHE A 250 -4.87 4.16 -0.30
N VAL A 251 -4.14 3.20 0.28
CA VAL A 251 -2.77 3.40 0.76
C VAL A 251 -1.85 3.93 -0.35
N SER A 252 -1.91 3.35 -1.56
CA SER A 252 -1.11 3.82 -2.71
C SER A 252 -1.47 5.24 -3.15
N VAL A 253 -2.76 5.59 -3.13
CA VAL A 253 -3.25 6.92 -3.50
C VAL A 253 -2.76 7.98 -2.52
N PHE A 254 -2.91 7.74 -1.22
CA PHE A 254 -2.52 8.74 -0.21
C PHE A 254 -1.00 8.87 -0.07
N TYR A 255 -0.25 7.77 -0.07
CA TYR A 255 1.20 7.83 0.15
C TYR A 255 2.03 8.08 -1.09
N CYS A 256 1.56 7.67 -2.27
CA CYS A 256 2.30 7.83 -3.51
C CYS A 256 1.70 8.93 -4.38
N PHE A 257 0.45 8.77 -4.84
CA PHE A 257 -0.11 9.62 -5.89
C PHE A 257 -0.45 11.04 -5.41
N LEU A 258 -0.97 11.18 -4.18
CA LEU A 258 -1.31 12.47 -3.57
C LEU A 258 -0.14 13.11 -2.83
N ASN A 259 0.99 12.41 -2.69
CA ASN A 259 2.14 12.93 -1.98
C ASN A 259 2.83 14.04 -2.78
N GLY A 260 2.85 15.25 -2.20
CA GLY A 260 3.42 16.44 -2.84
C GLY A 260 4.89 16.30 -3.20
N GLU A 261 5.69 15.58 -2.39
CA GLU A 261 7.09 15.32 -2.68
C GLU A 261 7.25 14.44 -3.93
N VAL A 262 6.43 13.38 -4.04
CA VAL A 262 6.43 12.46 -5.19
C VAL A 262 5.96 13.20 -6.44
N ARG A 263 4.85 13.95 -6.36
CA ARG A 263 4.33 14.75 -7.49
C ARG A 263 5.35 15.77 -8.00
N SER A 264 6.04 16.46 -7.09
CA SER A 264 7.10 17.41 -7.43
C SER A 264 8.29 16.73 -8.09
N ALA A 265 8.74 15.59 -7.55
CA ALA A 265 9.85 14.83 -8.10
C ALA A 265 9.55 14.25 -9.49
N VAL A 266 8.34 13.72 -9.68
CA VAL A 266 7.84 13.25 -11.00
C VAL A 266 7.79 14.41 -11.99
N ARG A 267 7.23 15.56 -11.60
CA ARG A 267 7.19 16.77 -12.45
C ARG A 267 8.60 17.21 -12.87
N LYS A 268 9.56 17.23 -11.94
CA LYS A 268 10.96 17.57 -12.23
C LYS A 268 11.65 16.55 -13.15
N ARG A 269 11.29 15.26 -13.04
CA ARG A 269 11.78 14.21 -13.95
C ARG A 269 11.16 14.38 -15.34
N TRP A 270 9.87 14.70 -15.40
CA TRP A 270 9.13 14.93 -16.64
C TRP A 270 9.69 16.13 -17.41
N HIS A 271 9.91 17.27 -16.76
CA HIS A 271 10.52 18.44 -17.41
C HIS A 271 11.92 18.13 -17.94
N ARG A 272 12.78 17.47 -17.15
CA ARG A 272 14.12 17.04 -17.63
C ARG A 272 14.06 16.07 -18.81
N TRP A 273 13.05 15.20 -18.85
CA TRP A 273 12.84 14.28 -19.97
C TRP A 273 12.39 15.04 -21.22
N GLN A 274 11.47 16.01 -21.08
CA GLN A 274 11.04 16.89 -22.17
C GLN A 274 12.23 17.70 -22.73
N ASP A 275 13.06 18.29 -21.86
CA ASP A 275 14.25 19.06 -22.26
C ASP A 275 15.24 18.18 -23.03
N ASN A 276 15.52 16.97 -22.53
CA ASN A 276 16.40 16.02 -23.20
C ASN A 276 15.84 15.53 -24.55
N HIS A 277 14.53 15.32 -24.66
CA HIS A 277 13.89 14.99 -25.94
C HIS A 277 13.96 16.14 -26.93
N ALA A 278 13.72 17.37 -26.48
CA ALA A 278 13.85 18.56 -27.32
C ALA A 278 15.29 18.74 -27.82
N LEU A 279 16.29 18.51 -26.95
CA LEU A 279 17.71 18.53 -27.32
C LEU A 279 18.06 17.43 -28.33
N ARG A 280 17.60 16.18 -28.13
CA ARG A 280 17.84 15.09 -29.08
C ARG A 280 17.24 15.38 -30.46
N VAL A 281 16.03 15.93 -30.52
CA VAL A 281 15.38 16.32 -31.78
C VAL A 281 16.14 17.45 -32.47
N ARG A 282 16.63 18.45 -31.71
CA ARG A 282 17.47 19.54 -32.25
C ARG A 282 18.80 19.02 -32.81
N VAL A 283 19.49 18.14 -32.08
CA VAL A 283 20.76 17.53 -32.53
C VAL A 283 20.56 16.66 -33.78
N ALA A 284 19.49 15.86 -33.82
CA ALA A 284 19.15 15.07 -35.01
C ALA A 284 18.89 15.95 -36.24
N ARG A 285 18.18 17.08 -36.09
CA ARG A 285 17.98 18.06 -37.17
C ARG A 285 19.30 18.73 -37.59
N ALA A 286 20.15 19.12 -36.65
CA ALA A 286 21.44 19.74 -36.96
C ALA A 286 22.37 18.80 -37.75
N MET A 287 22.38 17.50 -37.44
CA MET A 287 23.18 16.50 -38.16
C MET A 287 22.61 16.15 -39.55
N SER A 288 21.33 16.44 -39.82
CA SER A 288 20.71 16.24 -41.14
C SER A 288 20.91 17.40 -42.11
N ILE A 289 21.45 18.54 -41.67
CA ILE A 289 21.80 19.65 -42.56
C ILE A 289 23.14 19.29 -43.23
N PRO A 290 23.22 19.18 -44.58
CA PRO A 290 24.48 18.96 -45.25
C PRO A 290 25.37 20.18 -44.98
N THR A 291 26.49 20.00 -44.27
CA THR A 291 27.57 20.99 -44.26
C THR A 291 28.20 20.98 -45.65
N SER A 292 27.58 21.71 -46.59
CA SER A 292 28.18 21.97 -47.89
C SER A 292 29.39 22.87 -47.66
N PRO A 293 30.63 22.42 -47.98
CA PRO A 293 31.78 23.29 -47.92
C PRO A 293 31.72 24.17 -49.18
N THR A 294 31.22 25.40 -49.04
CA THR A 294 31.40 26.42 -50.08
C THR A 294 32.89 26.75 -50.16
N ARG A 295 33.59 25.97 -50.98
CA ARG A 295 34.91 26.29 -51.51
C ARG A 295 34.75 27.59 -52.30
N ILE A 296 35.12 28.71 -51.68
CA ILE A 296 35.24 30.01 -52.36
C ILE A 296 36.36 29.84 -53.39
N SER A 297 35.97 29.57 -54.64
CA SER A 297 36.88 29.55 -55.78
C SER A 297 37.19 30.99 -56.17
N PHE A 298 38.30 31.51 -55.64
CA PHE A 298 39.02 32.62 -56.25
C PHE A 298 39.48 32.17 -57.64
N HIS A 299 38.83 32.58 -58.72
CA HIS A 299 39.49 32.78 -60.01
C HIS A 299 38.58 33.49 -61.01
N SER A 300 39.17 34.47 -61.69
CA SER A 300 38.73 35.13 -62.93
C SER A 300 37.91 36.42 -62.82
N ILE A 301 38.60 37.50 -62.42
CA ILE A 301 38.37 38.83 -63.01
C ILE A 301 39.70 39.22 -63.69
N LYS A 302 39.87 38.83 -64.94
CA LYS A 302 40.80 39.47 -65.87
C LYS A 302 40.08 39.66 -67.20
N GLN A 303 40.30 40.84 -67.77
CA GLN A 303 39.82 41.35 -69.06
C GLN A 303 38.36 41.83 -69.01
N THR A 304 38.12 43.14 -69.06
CA THR A 304 38.24 43.88 -70.33
C THR A 304 38.62 45.35 -70.09
N THR A 305 39.82 45.70 -70.53
CA THR A 305 40.20 47.05 -70.99
C THR A 305 40.61 46.91 -72.44
N ALA A 306 39.84 47.50 -73.35
CA ALA A 306 40.30 47.99 -74.66
C ALA A 306 39.16 48.84 -75.24
N VAL A 307 39.34 50.18 -75.18
CA VAL A 307 39.47 51.11 -76.33
C VAL A 307 38.12 51.44 -76.94
#